data_AF-A0A382BH49-F1
#
_entry.id   AF-A0A382BH49-F1
#
_cell.length_a   1.000
_cell.length_b   1.000
_cell.length_c   1.000
_cell.angle_alpha   90.00
_cell.angle_beta   90.00
_cell.angle_gamma   90.00
#
_symmetry.space_group_name_H-M   'P 1'
#
loop_
_entity.id
_entity.type
_entity.pdbx_description
1 polymer ?
#
loop_
_entity_poly.entity_id
_entity_poly.type
_entity_poly.pdbx_seq_one_letter_code
_entity_poly.pdbx_strand_id
1 'polypeptide(L)'
;MAENPATEPRGTPPLRHRSFFLDEALHHYVVSHSAAPDDIQMSLIETTAALGPLAFMQVAPDQGAFLSLLVGAVRPLFAVEVGTFTGYSSL
;
A
#
# COMPACT_ATOMS: atom_id res chain seq x y z
N MET A 1 -14.69 -3.03 43.99
CA MET A 1 -14.53 -1.94 43.01
C MET A 1 -13.37 -2.33 42.11
N ALA A 2 -13.65 -2.88 40.93
CA ALA A 2 -12.63 -3.28 39.97
C ALA A 2 -12.47 -2.16 38.94
N GLU A 3 -11.26 -1.66 38.76
CA GLU A 3 -10.91 -0.67 37.73
C GLU A 3 -11.11 -1.30 36.34
N ASN A 4 -11.81 -0.57 35.49
CA ASN A 4 -12.07 -0.93 34.10
C ASN A 4 -10.89 -0.47 33.23
N PRO A 5 -10.09 -1.36 32.62
CA PRO A 5 -8.87 -0.98 31.88
C PRO A 5 -9.15 -0.39 30.47
N ALA A 6 -10.35 0.12 30.21
CA ALA A 6 -10.78 0.57 28.88
C ALA A 6 -10.40 2.02 28.53
N THR A 7 -9.27 2.54 29.01
CA THR A 7 -8.79 3.89 28.65
C THR A 7 -7.29 3.93 28.38
N GLU A 8 -6.84 3.12 27.43
CA GLU A 8 -5.63 3.48 26.69
C GLU A 8 -6.05 4.13 25.35
N PRO A 9 -5.48 5.29 24.96
CA PRO A 9 -5.68 5.79 23.62
C PRO A 9 -5.14 4.74 22.67
N ARG A 10 -6.00 4.18 21.80
CA ARG A 10 -5.54 3.31 20.72
C ARG A 10 -4.56 4.12 19.89
N GLY A 11 -3.27 3.89 20.11
CA GLY A 11 -2.20 4.51 19.35
C GLY A 11 -2.50 4.34 17.86
N THR A 12 -2.07 5.30 17.07
CA THR A 12 -2.14 5.24 15.61
C THR A 12 -1.70 3.83 15.19
N PRO A 13 -2.55 3.04 14.50
CA PRO A 13 -2.14 1.70 14.10
C PRO A 13 -0.81 1.84 13.37
N PRO A 14 0.20 0.99 13.68
CA PRO A 14 1.49 1.09 13.01
C PRO A 14 1.22 1.11 11.51
N LEU A 15 1.87 2.05 10.81
CA LEU A 15 1.92 2.04 9.36
C LEU A 15 2.44 0.65 8.98
N ARG A 16 1.54 -0.26 8.61
CA ARG A 16 1.93 -1.61 8.28
C ARG A 16 2.59 -1.55 6.92
N HIS A 17 3.91 -1.38 6.94
CA HIS A 17 4.74 -1.56 5.78
C HIS A 17 4.51 -2.97 5.22
N ARG A 18 4.26 -3.06 3.92
CA ARG A 18 3.90 -4.33 3.25
C ARG A 18 5.12 -5.22 2.97
N SER A 19 6.28 -4.85 3.50
CA SER A 19 7.54 -5.59 3.41
C SER A 19 7.88 -6.20 4.77
N PHE A 20 7.75 -7.52 4.89
CA PHE A 20 7.94 -8.26 6.15
C PHE A 20 9.40 -8.31 6.66
N PHE A 21 10.36 -7.96 5.80
CA PHE A 21 11.79 -8.05 6.06
C PHE A 21 12.47 -6.69 6.26
N LEU A 22 11.73 -5.59 6.11
CA LEU A 22 12.24 -4.24 6.32
C LEU A 22 11.87 -3.80 7.74
N ASP A 23 12.85 -3.25 8.47
CA ASP A 23 12.52 -2.42 9.62
C ASP A 23 11.92 -1.08 9.17
N GLU A 24 11.33 -0.34 10.11
CA GLU A 24 10.64 0.93 9.84
C GLU A 24 11.54 1.97 9.18
N ALA A 25 12.80 2.09 9.63
CA ALA A 25 13.74 3.08 9.12
C ALA A 25 14.11 2.77 7.66
N LEU A 26 14.36 1.50 7.37
CA LEU A 26 14.67 1.04 6.03
C LEU A 26 13.45 1.10 5.11
N HIS A 27 12.25 0.80 5.62
CA HIS A 27 11.02 0.98 4.85
C HIS A 27 10.82 2.44 4.46
N HIS A 28 10.95 3.37 5.42
CA HIS A 28 10.84 4.81 5.15
C HIS A 28 11.90 5.27 4.14
N TYR A 29 13.13 4.76 4.24
CA TYR A 29 14.18 5.02 3.25
C TYR A 29 13.76 4.56 1.85
N VAL A 30 13.28 3.32 1.71
CA VAL A 30 12.84 2.79 0.41
C VAL A 30 11.70 3.63 -0.17
N VAL A 31 10.68 3.94 0.63
CA VAL A 31 9.52 4.73 0.17
C VAL A 31 9.96 6.13 -0.28
N SER A 32 10.80 6.81 0.50
CA SER A 32 11.29 8.16 0.17
C SER A 32 12.21 8.21 -1.07
N HIS A 33 12.75 7.07 -1.50
CA HIS A 33 13.63 6.95 -2.67
C HIS A 33 13.00 6.14 -3.82
N SER A 34 11.70 5.85 -3.75
CA SER A 34 10.94 5.19 -4.82
C SER A 34 10.14 6.20 -5.64
N ALA A 35 9.60 5.78 -6.78
CA ALA A 35 8.69 6.62 -7.56
C ALA A 35 7.45 6.95 -6.73
N ALA A 36 7.14 8.25 -6.62
CA ALA A 36 5.94 8.71 -5.94
C ALA A 36 4.70 8.44 -6.81
N PRO A 37 3.55 8.12 -6.19
CA PRO A 37 2.29 7.99 -6.92
C PRO A 37 1.87 9.31 -7.57
N ASP A 38 1.25 9.22 -8.75
CA ASP A 38 0.59 10.38 -9.38
C ASP A 38 -0.76 10.72 -8.72
N ASP A 39 -1.38 11.82 -9.15
CA ASP A 39 -2.64 12.30 -8.58
C ASP A 39 -3.80 11.29 -8.70
N ILE A 40 -3.84 10.49 -9.77
CA ILE A 40 -4.88 9.47 -9.98
C ILE A 40 -4.64 8.29 -9.04
N GLN A 41 -3.39 7.84 -8.94
CA GLN A 41 -2.99 6.80 -8.02
C GLN A 41 -3.25 7.21 -6.56
N MET A 42 -2.95 8.45 -6.19
CA MET A 42 -3.25 9.02 -4.87
C MET A 42 -4.76 9.06 -4.61
N SER A 43 -5.56 9.54 -5.55
CA SER A 43 -7.02 9.54 -5.43
C SER A 43 -7.58 8.12 -5.23
N LEU A 44 -7.02 7.11 -5.89
CA LEU A 44 -7.44 5.73 -5.72
C LEU A 44 -7.00 5.15 -4.37
N ILE A 45 -5.79 5.48 -3.89
CA ILE A 45 -5.30 5.10 -2.56
C ILE A 45 -6.25 5.64 -1.48
N GLU A 46 -6.62 6.92 -1.56
CA GLU A 46 -7.53 7.56 -0.61
C GLU A 46 -8.94 6.92 -0.65
N THR A 47 -9.45 6.68 -1.86
CA THR A 47 -10.75 6.01 -2.05
C THR A 47 -10.74 4.59 -1.49
N THR A 48 -9.65 3.86 -1.69
CA THR A 48 -9.50 2.49 -1.17
C THR A 48 -9.34 2.47 0.35
N ALA A 49 -8.66 3.47 0.93
CA ALA A 49 -8.54 3.62 2.39
C ALA A 49 -9.90 3.76 3.07
N ALA A 50 -10.90 4.35 2.40
CA ALA A 50 -12.27 4.45 2.90
C ALA A 50 -12.98 3.09 3.08
N LEU A 51 -12.45 2.00 2.50
CA LEU A 51 -12.94 0.64 2.71
C LEU A 51 -12.56 0.05 4.08
N GLY A 52 -11.84 0.81 4.90
CA GLY A 52 -11.48 0.43 6.26
C GLY A 52 -10.54 -0.78 6.26
N PRO A 53 -10.82 -1.85 7.03
CA PRO A 53 -9.95 -3.01 7.11
C PRO A 53 -9.59 -3.58 5.73
N LEU A 54 -10.54 -3.67 4.80
CA LEU A 54 -10.32 -4.28 3.47
C LEU A 54 -9.25 -3.55 2.64
N ALA A 55 -8.92 -2.29 2.95
CA ALA A 55 -7.85 -1.55 2.29
C ALA A 55 -6.48 -2.26 2.37
N PHE A 56 -6.29 -3.18 3.33
CA PHE A 56 -5.08 -3.99 3.42
C PHE A 56 -4.82 -4.82 2.15
N MET A 57 -5.86 -5.12 1.36
CA MET A 57 -5.77 -5.93 0.14
C MET A 57 -5.10 -5.18 -1.03
N GLN A 58 -5.03 -3.84 -0.97
CA GLN A 58 -4.33 -3.09 -2.00
C GLN A 58 -2.82 -3.41 -1.95
N VAL A 59 -2.16 -3.43 -3.11
CA VAL A 59 -0.69 -3.45 -3.14
C VAL A 59 -0.11 -2.12 -2.66
N ALA A 60 1.16 -2.15 -2.25
CA ALA A 60 1.86 -0.94 -1.82
C ALA A 60 2.23 -0.03 -3.00
N PRO A 61 2.30 1.30 -2.81
CA PRO A 61 2.74 2.22 -3.86
C PRO A 61 4.07 1.84 -4.52
N ASP A 62 5.06 1.47 -3.71
CA ASP A 62 6.37 1.00 -4.17
C ASP A 62 6.29 -0.30 -4.97
N GLN A 63 5.36 -1.20 -4.61
CA GLN A 63 5.08 -2.41 -5.40
C GLN A 63 4.40 -2.08 -6.73
N GLY A 64 3.47 -1.12 -6.76
CA GLY A 64 2.85 -0.62 -7.99
C GLY A 64 3.90 -0.05 -8.95
N ALA A 65 4.76 0.83 -8.45
CA ALA A 65 5.87 1.40 -9.22
C ALA A 65 6.80 0.32 -9.81
N PHE A 66 7.09 -0.74 -9.04
CA PHE A 66 7.88 -1.88 -9.52
C PHE A 66 7.18 -2.64 -10.65
N LEU A 67 5.86 -2.87 -10.55
CA LEU A 67 5.08 -3.51 -11.62
C LEU A 67 5.06 -2.64 -12.89
N SER A 68 4.89 -1.32 -12.76
CA SER A 68 4.97 -0.39 -13.90
C SER A 68 6.34 -0.45 -14.58
N LEU A 69 7.43 -0.49 -13.80
CA LEU A 69 8.79 -0.67 -14.32
C LEU A 69 8.94 -2.02 -15.04
N LEU A 70 8.43 -3.11 -14.48
CA LEU A 70 8.49 -4.44 -15.09
C LEU A 70 7.75 -4.48 -16.43
N VAL A 71 6.53 -3.94 -16.48
CA VAL A 71 5.72 -3.84 -17.70
C VAL A 71 6.44 -2.97 -18.75
N GLY A 72 7.00 -1.82 -18.34
CA GLY A 72 7.77 -0.95 -19.23
C GLY A 72 9.03 -1.61 -19.79
N ALA A 73 9.71 -2.43 -18.99
CA ALA A 73 10.93 -3.14 -19.40
C ALA A 73 10.64 -4.35 -20.30
N VAL A 74 9.63 -5.16 -19.95
CA VAL A 74 9.28 -6.38 -20.68
C VAL A 74 8.49 -6.07 -21.95
N ARG A 75 7.69 -4.99 -21.93
CA ARG A 75 6.80 -4.55 -23.02
C ARG A 75 5.86 -5.67 -23.50
N PRO A 76 5.09 -6.29 -22.59
CA PRO A 76 4.17 -7.36 -22.97
C PRO A 76 3.08 -6.82 -23.91
N LEU A 77 2.66 -7.64 -24.89
CA LEU A 77 1.49 -7.34 -25.71
C LEU A 77 0.17 -7.65 -24.99
N PHE A 78 0.24 -8.50 -23.97
CA PHE A 78 -0.91 -8.94 -23.19
C PHE A 78 -0.45 -9.24 -21.76
N ALA A 79 -1.15 -8.67 -20.78
CA ALA A 79 -0.94 -8.90 -19.37
C ALA A 79 -2.27 -9.30 -18.72
N VAL A 80 -2.20 -10.21 -17.75
CA VAL A 80 -3.36 -10.65 -16.96
C VAL A 80 -3.11 -10.29 -15.51
N GLU A 81 -4.08 -9.62 -14.91
CA GLU A 81 -4.16 -9.43 -13.47
C GLU A 81 -5.20 -10.39 -12.89
N VAL A 82 -4.80 -11.15 -11.87
CA VAL A 82 -5.71 -12.04 -11.14
C VAL A 82 -5.87 -11.48 -9.73
N GLY A 83 -7.06 -10.99 -9.43
CA GLY A 83 -7.36 -10.32 -8.16
C GLY A 83 -7.19 -8.81 -8.23
N THR A 84 -8.06 -8.13 -8.97
CA THR A 84 -7.99 -6.68 -9.23
C THR A 84 -8.30 -5.81 -8.01
N PHE A 85 -9.12 -6.28 -7.07
CA PHE A 85 -9.60 -5.48 -5.93
C PHE A 85 -10.11 -4.09 -6.38
N THR A 86 -9.45 -2.99 -6.00
CA THR A 86 -9.78 -1.62 -6.42
C THR A 86 -9.04 -1.15 -7.68
N GLY A 87 -8.16 -1.98 -8.26
CA GLY A 87 -7.51 -1.74 -9.55
C GLY A 87 -6.19 -0.98 -9.50
N TYR A 88 -5.57 -0.80 -8.32
CA TYR A 88 -4.33 -0.01 -8.20
C TYR A 88 -3.16 -0.59 -9.00
N SER A 89 -3.02 -1.92 -9.06
CA SER A 89 -1.97 -2.60 -9.85
C SER A 89 -2.24 -2.65 -11.35
N SER A 90 -3.46 -2.31 -11.78
CA SER A 90 -3.85 -2.27 -13.19
C SER A 90 -3.60 -0.90 -13.84
N LEU A 91 -3.40 0.15 -13.03
CA LEU A 91 -3.05 1.50 -13.48
C LEU A 91 -1.58 1.54 -13.94
#